data_AF-A0A7S0BVG4-F1
#
_entry.id   AF-A0A7S0BVG4-F1
#
_cell.length_a   1.000
_cell.length_b   1.000
_cell.length_c   1.000
_cell.angle_alpha   90.00
_cell.angle_beta   90.00
_cell.angle_gamma   90.00
#
_symmetry.space_group_name_H-M   'P 1'
#
loop_
_entity.id
_entity.type
_entity.pdbx_description
1 polymer ?
#
loop_
_entity_poly.entity_id
_entity_poly.type
_entity_poly.pdbx_seq_one_letter_code
_entity_poly.pdbx_strand_id
1 'polypeptide(L)'
;LRRASCKVALVTNQSCVGKGIIKHSELKYIHETLQSMLIAEDSDAILDKLYVCTSTKDQDDQRMKPNPGMILEALEQFGVNGNECVFVGDTATDMLAARKGGVSKRVLVSTGYGKDLMIGSPFHAKYFSSQMDKSSPLSVTKFHPYKCKSAEDGPKLPQSVLPIFLVKDLSCAVELILCGI
;
A
#
# COMPACT_ATOMS: atom_id res chain seq x y z
N LEU A 1 -14.77 4.57 -5.97
CA LEU A 1 -13.65 5.52 -6.16
C LEU A 1 -13.61 6.02 -7.60
N ARG A 2 -13.38 5.17 -8.60
CA ARG A 2 -13.41 5.60 -10.01
C ARG A 2 -14.75 6.20 -10.46
N ARG A 3 -15.89 5.63 -10.02
CA ARG A 3 -17.23 6.22 -10.24
C ARG A 3 -17.40 7.61 -9.62
N ALA A 4 -16.55 7.99 -8.67
CA ALA A 4 -16.45 9.34 -8.10
C ALA A 4 -15.28 10.14 -8.71
N SER A 5 -14.80 9.75 -9.89
CA SER A 5 -13.71 10.37 -10.64
C SER A 5 -12.35 10.39 -9.95
N CYS A 6 -12.14 9.59 -8.90
CA CYS A 6 -10.83 9.48 -8.28
C CYS A 6 -9.90 8.59 -9.12
N LYS A 7 -8.66 9.05 -9.32
CA LYS A 7 -7.55 8.18 -9.78
C LYS A 7 -7.00 7.40 -8.59
N VAL A 8 -6.62 6.16 -8.83
CA VAL A 8 -6.14 5.22 -7.80
C VAL A 8 -4.78 4.69 -8.20
N ALA A 9 -3.77 4.84 -7.34
CA ALA A 9 -2.48 4.17 -7.52
C ALA A 9 -2.09 3.33 -6.31
N LEU A 10 -1.40 2.22 -6.58
CA LEU A 10 -0.73 1.41 -5.57
C LEU A 10 0.71 1.91 -5.38
N VAL A 11 1.13 2.10 -4.14
CA VAL A 11 2.46 2.59 -3.76
C VAL A 11 3.11 1.61 -2.79
N THR A 12 3.94 0.69 -3.29
CA THR A 12 4.29 -0.54 -2.56
C THR A 12 5.79 -0.83 -2.41
N ASN A 13 6.20 -1.24 -1.21
CA ASN A 13 7.54 -1.77 -0.94
C ASN A 13 7.56 -3.30 -1.16
N GLN A 14 8.36 -3.77 -2.12
CA GLN A 14 8.49 -5.18 -2.52
C GLN A 14 9.95 -5.66 -2.38
N SER A 15 10.50 -5.52 -1.16
CA SER A 15 11.88 -5.92 -0.84
C SER A 15 12.17 -7.42 -1.06
N CYS A 16 11.14 -8.26 -1.23
CA CYS A 16 11.32 -9.66 -1.61
C CYS A 16 12.05 -9.81 -2.95
N VAL A 17 11.90 -8.85 -3.88
CA VAL A 17 12.65 -8.82 -5.14
C VAL A 17 14.11 -8.49 -4.89
N GLY A 18 14.41 -7.40 -4.16
CA GLY A 18 15.80 -7.03 -3.84
C GLY A 18 16.54 -8.06 -2.98
N LYS A 19 15.81 -8.89 -2.22
CA LYS A 19 16.35 -10.03 -1.47
C LYS A 19 16.53 -11.29 -2.32
N GLY A 20 16.14 -11.28 -3.59
CA GLY A 20 16.21 -12.44 -4.48
C GLY A 20 15.22 -13.56 -4.15
N ILE A 21 14.21 -13.31 -3.32
CA ILE A 21 13.17 -14.29 -2.97
C ILE A 21 12.27 -14.57 -4.17
N ILE A 22 11.96 -13.51 -4.94
CA ILE A 22 11.23 -13.61 -6.21
C ILE A 22 11.89 -12.74 -7.28
N LYS A 23 11.63 -13.08 -8.55
CA LYS A 23 12.07 -12.34 -9.73
C LYS A 23 11.11 -11.17 -10.01
N HIS A 24 11.59 -10.19 -10.77
CA HIS A 24 10.74 -9.10 -11.29
C HIS A 24 9.57 -9.61 -12.13
N SER A 25 9.76 -10.68 -12.92
CA SER A 25 8.70 -11.29 -13.71
C SER A 25 7.58 -11.90 -12.85
N GLU A 26 7.95 -12.48 -11.70
CA GLU A 26 7.00 -13.04 -10.74
C GLU A 26 6.22 -11.93 -10.03
N LEU A 27 6.89 -10.83 -9.66
CA LEU A 27 6.21 -9.65 -9.12
C LEU A 27 5.23 -9.04 -10.15
N LYS A 28 5.63 -8.96 -11.42
CA LYS A 28 4.76 -8.50 -12.50
C LYS A 28 3.49 -9.36 -12.59
N TYR A 29 3.65 -10.69 -12.56
CA TYR A 29 2.53 -11.62 -12.58
C TYR A 29 1.57 -11.42 -11.39
N ILE A 30 2.10 -11.17 -10.19
CA ILE A 30 1.28 -10.87 -9.00
C ILE A 30 0.45 -9.59 -9.22
N HIS A 31 1.04 -8.53 -9.77
CA HIS A 31 0.31 -7.28 -10.02
C HIS A 31 -0.76 -7.42 -11.11
N GLU A 32 -0.47 -8.13 -12.20
CA GLU A 32 -1.45 -8.41 -13.25
C GLU A 32 -2.62 -9.24 -12.72
N THR A 33 -2.31 -10.21 -11.86
CA THR A 33 -3.30 -11.03 -11.16
C THR A 33 -4.17 -10.19 -10.23
N LEU A 34 -3.58 -9.32 -9.41
CA LEU A 34 -4.31 -8.40 -8.53
C LEU A 34 -5.30 -7.54 -9.34
N GLN A 35 -4.85 -6.92 -10.43
CA GLN A 35 -5.71 -6.09 -11.26
C GLN A 35 -6.87 -6.89 -11.88
N SER A 36 -6.60 -8.13 -12.30
CA SER A 36 -7.63 -9.02 -12.86
C SER A 36 -8.68 -9.42 -11.80
N MET A 37 -8.24 -9.71 -10.58
CA MET A 37 -9.15 -10.02 -9.46
C MET A 37 -10.01 -8.82 -9.09
N LEU A 38 -9.45 -7.61 -9.05
CA LEU A 38 -10.19 -6.39 -8.78
C LEU A 38 -11.29 -6.17 -9.84
N ILE A 39 -10.95 -6.28 -11.13
CA ILE A 39 -11.90 -6.12 -12.25
C ILE A 39 -13.00 -7.19 -12.21
N ALA A 40 -12.66 -8.42 -11.81
CA ALA A 40 -13.63 -9.51 -11.70
C ALA A 40 -14.69 -9.26 -10.62
N GLU A 41 -14.34 -8.57 -9.53
CA GLU A 41 -15.28 -8.21 -8.47
C GLU A 41 -16.04 -6.90 -8.77
N ASP A 42 -15.39 -5.91 -9.36
CA ASP A 42 -16.03 -4.68 -9.86
C ASP A 42 -15.25 -4.16 -11.08
N SER A 43 -15.91 -4.04 -12.24
CA SER A 43 -15.25 -3.62 -13.48
C SER A 43 -14.62 -2.23 -13.41
N ASP A 44 -15.05 -1.38 -12.47
CA ASP A 44 -14.48 -0.05 -12.20
C ASP A 44 -13.37 -0.09 -11.12
N ALA A 45 -12.95 -1.24 -10.63
CA ALA A 45 -11.84 -1.37 -9.69
C ALA A 45 -10.47 -1.40 -10.41
N ILE A 46 -10.16 -0.31 -11.13
CA ILE A 46 -8.93 -0.18 -11.92
C ILE A 46 -7.90 0.67 -11.19
N LEU A 47 -6.68 0.14 -11.04
CA LEU A 47 -5.50 0.87 -10.60
C LEU A 47 -4.90 1.61 -11.81
N ASP A 48 -4.85 2.94 -11.75
CA ASP A 48 -4.28 3.77 -12.82
C ASP A 48 -2.77 3.63 -12.92
N LYS A 49 -2.09 3.45 -11.78
CA LYS A 49 -0.63 3.36 -11.69
C LYS A 49 -0.18 2.43 -10.56
N LEU A 50 1.01 1.87 -10.75
CA LEU A 50 1.74 1.09 -9.75
C LEU A 50 3.11 1.74 -9.55
N TYR A 51 3.39 2.18 -8.33
CA TYR A 51 4.70 2.65 -7.89
C TYR A 51 5.29 1.58 -6.97
N VAL A 52 6.45 1.05 -7.35
CA VAL A 52 7.03 -0.13 -6.72
C VAL A 52 8.50 0.14 -6.41
N CYS A 53 8.88 -0.02 -5.15
CA CYS A 53 10.27 -0.03 -4.72
C CYS A 53 10.68 -1.46 -4.38
N THR A 54 11.71 -1.97 -5.06
CA THR A 54 12.25 -3.33 -4.87
C THR A 54 13.49 -3.38 -3.97
N SER A 55 13.98 -2.22 -3.55
CA SER A 55 15.20 -2.07 -2.76
C SER A 55 15.08 -2.70 -1.36
N THR A 56 16.21 -3.03 -0.76
CA THR A 56 16.29 -3.48 0.63
C THR A 56 16.53 -2.29 1.56
N LYS A 57 16.25 -2.47 2.86
CA LYS A 57 16.38 -1.38 3.87
C LYS A 57 17.79 -0.79 3.95
N ASP A 58 18.81 -1.53 3.53
CA ASP A 58 20.21 -1.13 3.62
C ASP A 58 20.66 -0.21 2.46
N GLN A 59 19.79 0.03 1.47
CA GLN A 59 20.14 0.74 0.22
C GLN A 59 19.86 2.25 0.25
N ASP A 60 19.39 2.81 1.38
CA ASP A 60 19.00 4.22 1.55
C ASP A 60 18.21 4.81 0.36
N ASP A 61 17.29 4.02 -0.18
CA ASP A 61 16.51 4.40 -1.36
C ASP A 61 15.43 5.42 -0.99
N GLN A 62 15.48 6.59 -1.64
CA GLN A 62 14.51 7.68 -1.44
C GLN A 62 13.09 7.32 -1.89
N ARG A 63 12.93 6.28 -2.72
CA ARG A 63 11.64 5.72 -3.11
C ARG A 63 11.09 4.78 -2.06
N MET A 64 11.93 4.12 -1.25
CA MET A 64 11.48 3.14 -0.27
C MET A 64 10.80 3.82 0.91
N LYS A 65 9.52 3.49 1.16
CA LYS A 65 8.83 3.98 2.37
C LYS A 65 9.62 3.54 3.61
N PRO A 66 9.87 4.44 4.59
CA PRO A 66 9.14 5.67 4.90
C PRO A 66 9.58 6.94 4.16
N ASN A 67 10.48 6.85 3.18
CA ASN A 67 10.79 8.00 2.33
C ASN A 67 9.61 8.30 1.38
N PRO A 68 9.40 9.58 1.00
CA PRO A 68 8.21 9.99 0.26
C PRO A 68 8.34 9.82 -1.26
N GLY A 69 9.46 9.30 -1.79
CA GLY A 69 9.79 9.37 -3.22
C GLY A 69 8.68 8.85 -4.13
N MET A 70 8.16 7.64 -3.89
CA MET A 70 7.06 7.09 -4.71
C MET A 70 5.75 7.89 -4.60
N ILE A 71 5.51 8.56 -3.46
CA ILE A 71 4.32 9.40 -3.27
C ILE A 71 4.48 10.70 -4.05
N LEU A 72 5.67 11.32 -4.01
CA LEU A 72 5.97 12.52 -4.78
C LEU A 72 5.87 12.24 -6.29
N GLU A 73 6.39 11.09 -6.76
CA GLU A 73 6.22 10.62 -8.14
C GLU A 73 4.72 10.50 -8.52
N ALA A 74 3.90 9.96 -7.63
CA ALA A 74 2.46 9.82 -7.87
C ALA A 74 1.74 11.17 -7.95
N LEU A 75 2.06 12.09 -7.04
CA LEU A 75 1.48 13.44 -7.03
C LEU A 75 1.84 14.20 -8.32
N GLU A 76 3.12 14.18 -8.71
CA GLU A 76 3.60 14.81 -9.94
C GLU A 76 2.92 14.22 -11.18
N GLN A 77 2.91 12.89 -11.32
CA GLN A 77 2.35 12.23 -12.48
C GLN A 77 0.82 12.40 -12.60
N PHE A 78 0.12 12.54 -11.48
CA PHE A 78 -1.31 12.82 -11.49
C PHE A 78 -1.65 14.31 -11.61
N GLY A 79 -0.66 15.19 -11.49
CA GLY A 79 -0.85 16.65 -11.58
C GLY A 79 -1.67 17.20 -10.42
N VAL A 80 -1.50 16.64 -9.22
CA VAL A 80 -2.23 17.01 -8.00
C VAL A 80 -1.28 17.32 -6.86
N ASN A 81 -1.74 18.07 -5.88
CA ASN A 81 -1.00 18.25 -4.63
C ASN A 81 -1.53 17.32 -3.51
N GLY A 82 -0.78 17.23 -2.40
CA GLY A 82 -1.12 16.33 -1.30
C GLY A 82 -2.42 16.64 -0.57
N ASN A 83 -3.02 17.83 -0.72
CA ASN A 83 -4.33 18.17 -0.14
C ASN A 83 -5.51 17.64 -0.96
N GLU A 84 -5.28 17.38 -2.24
CA GLU A 84 -6.24 16.79 -3.19
C GLU A 84 -6.19 15.25 -3.19
N CYS A 85 -5.43 14.70 -2.23
CA CYS A 85 -5.16 13.28 -2.13
C CYS A 85 -5.52 12.71 -0.77
N VAL A 86 -5.90 11.43 -0.77
CA VAL A 86 -5.98 10.61 0.43
C VAL A 86 -4.99 9.47 0.29
N PHE A 87 -4.14 9.26 1.28
CA PHE A 87 -3.29 8.08 1.37
C PHE A 87 -3.90 7.07 2.35
N VAL A 88 -4.04 5.81 1.92
CA VAL A 88 -4.51 4.70 2.76
C VAL A 88 -3.37 3.69 2.92
N GLY A 89 -3.01 3.41 4.17
CA GLY A 89 -1.89 2.54 4.57
C GLY A 89 -2.27 1.66 5.75
N ASP A 90 -1.55 0.55 5.96
CA ASP A 90 -1.69 -0.29 7.16
C ASP A 90 -0.45 -0.22 8.08
N THR A 91 0.65 0.39 7.62
CA THR A 91 1.90 0.49 8.39
C THR A 91 2.24 1.91 8.86
N ALA A 92 3.13 1.99 9.84
CA ALA A 92 3.76 3.25 10.25
C ALA A 92 4.56 3.91 9.12
N THR A 93 5.25 3.08 8.33
CA THR A 93 6.08 3.55 7.22
C THR A 93 5.25 4.22 6.14
N ASP A 94 4.03 3.73 5.91
CA ASP A 94 3.07 4.35 5.00
C ASP A 94 2.66 5.74 5.47
N MET A 95 2.21 5.83 6.71
CA MET A 95 1.72 7.09 7.28
C MET A 95 2.82 8.16 7.34
N LEU A 96 4.07 7.73 7.57
CA LEU A 96 5.23 8.62 7.57
C LEU A 96 5.62 9.05 6.17
N ALA A 97 5.64 8.14 5.19
CA ALA A 97 5.90 8.48 3.79
C ALA A 97 4.86 9.48 3.27
N ALA A 98 3.57 9.23 3.52
CA ALA A 98 2.48 10.10 3.11
C ALA A 98 2.59 11.49 3.76
N ARG A 99 2.95 11.55 5.05
CA ARG A 99 3.21 12.82 5.74
C ARG A 99 4.34 13.60 5.07
N LYS A 100 5.48 12.94 4.86
CA LYS A 100 6.68 13.55 4.26
C LYS A 100 6.43 13.99 2.81
N GLY A 101 5.55 13.29 2.11
CA GLY A 101 5.07 13.64 0.76
C GLY A 101 4.02 14.75 0.75
N GLY A 102 3.66 15.33 1.90
CA GLY A 102 2.71 16.43 1.99
C GLY A 102 1.23 16.03 1.88
N VAL A 103 0.91 14.74 1.99
CA VAL A 103 -0.48 14.27 1.96
C VAL A 103 -1.16 14.57 3.29
N SER A 104 -2.15 15.46 3.27
CA SER A 104 -2.80 15.92 4.50
C SER A 104 -3.85 14.95 5.03
N LYS A 105 -4.58 14.26 4.13
CA LYS A 105 -5.58 13.25 4.50
C LYS A 105 -4.95 11.86 4.46
N ARG A 106 -4.77 11.25 5.64
CA ARG A 106 -4.15 9.92 5.77
C ARG A 106 -5.06 8.99 6.55
N VAL A 107 -5.23 7.78 6.05
CA VAL A 107 -6.08 6.74 6.63
C VAL A 107 -5.21 5.55 6.99
N LEU A 108 -5.19 5.22 8.29
CA LEU A 108 -4.59 3.98 8.78
C LEU A 108 -5.69 2.94 8.97
N VAL A 109 -5.62 1.87 8.19
CA VAL A 109 -6.56 0.75 8.31
C VAL A 109 -6.07 -0.26 9.35
N SER A 110 -7.00 -0.96 10.02
CA SER A 110 -6.67 -1.96 11.03
C SER A 110 -6.42 -3.38 10.48
N THR A 111 -6.42 -3.55 9.15
CA THR A 111 -6.01 -4.80 8.48
C THR A 111 -4.49 -4.91 8.47
N GLY A 112 -3.93 -6.07 8.11
CA GLY A 112 -2.47 -6.26 8.05
C GLY A 112 -1.77 -5.88 9.35
N TYR A 113 -0.72 -5.05 9.25
CA TYR A 113 0.07 -4.58 10.39
C TYR A 113 -0.63 -3.48 11.20
N GLY A 114 -1.74 -2.94 10.70
CA GLY A 114 -2.49 -1.88 11.37
C GLY A 114 -3.09 -2.30 12.70
N LYS A 115 -3.39 -3.59 12.88
CA LYS A 115 -3.93 -4.13 14.13
C LYS A 115 -2.97 -3.93 15.31
N ASP A 116 -1.68 -4.20 15.10
CA ASP A 116 -0.64 -4.07 16.13
C ASP A 116 -0.40 -2.61 16.50
N LEU A 117 -0.59 -1.72 15.54
CA LEU A 117 -0.52 -0.27 15.70
C LEU A 117 -1.67 0.28 16.55
N MET A 118 -2.88 -0.24 16.37
CA MET A 118 -4.04 0.16 17.18
C MET A 118 -3.96 -0.32 18.62
N ILE A 119 -3.30 -1.46 18.86
CA ILE A 119 -3.19 -2.10 20.18
C ILE A 119 -2.00 -1.53 20.98
N GLY A 120 -1.16 -0.68 20.37
CA GLY A 120 0.00 -0.09 21.04
C GLY A 120 1.14 -1.09 21.26
N SER A 121 1.32 -2.04 20.35
CA SER A 121 2.43 -3.01 20.39
C SER A 121 3.78 -2.30 20.58
N PRO A 122 4.64 -2.73 21.53
CA PRO A 122 5.89 -2.06 21.87
C PRO A 122 6.84 -1.83 20.68
N PHE A 123 6.78 -2.71 19.68
CA PHE A 123 7.64 -2.63 18.48
C PHE A 123 7.29 -1.43 17.60
N HIS A 124 6.03 -0.99 17.61
CA HIS A 124 5.55 0.11 16.80
C HIS A 124 5.31 1.39 17.62
N ALA A 125 4.94 1.28 18.90
CA ALA A 125 4.66 2.42 19.78
C ALA A 125 5.82 3.42 19.86
N LYS A 126 7.08 2.95 19.91
CA LYS A 126 8.28 3.81 20.01
C LYS A 126 8.55 4.63 18.73
N TYR A 127 8.17 4.09 17.57
CA TYR A 127 8.30 4.76 16.27
C TYR A 127 7.11 5.67 15.97
N PHE A 128 5.91 5.28 16.43
CA PHE A 128 4.67 6.05 16.27
C PHE A 128 4.62 7.31 17.14
N SER A 129 5.04 7.20 18.40
CA SER A 129 4.90 8.30 19.38
C SER A 129 5.90 9.45 19.19
N SER A 130 7.03 9.21 18.51
CA SER A 130 8.11 10.20 18.35
C SER A 130 8.00 11.04 17.08
N GLN A 131 7.25 10.58 16.05
CA GLN A 131 7.23 11.19 14.71
C GLN A 131 5.83 11.67 14.27
N MET A 132 4.79 11.35 15.02
CA MET A 132 3.43 11.89 14.81
C MET A 132 3.21 13.16 15.62
N ASP A 133 3.45 14.31 14.99
CA ASP A 133 2.79 15.56 15.37
C ASP A 133 1.27 15.38 15.41
N LYS A 134 0.66 15.73 16.55
CA LYS A 134 -0.77 15.60 16.84
C LYS A 134 -1.64 16.56 16.02
N SER A 135 -1.03 17.50 15.29
CA SER A 135 -1.69 18.55 14.54
C SER A 135 -2.25 18.12 13.17
N SER A 136 -1.81 17.00 12.59
CA SER A 136 -2.26 16.53 11.28
C SER A 136 -3.34 15.45 11.42
N PRO A 137 -4.49 15.58 10.73
CA PRO A 137 -5.60 14.64 10.86
C PRO A 137 -5.22 13.25 10.33
N LEU A 138 -5.05 12.29 11.24
CA LEU A 138 -4.98 10.86 10.94
C LEU A 138 -6.35 10.25 11.23
N SER A 139 -7.00 9.72 10.20
CA SER A 139 -8.22 8.94 10.37
C SER A 139 -7.87 7.47 10.57
N VAL A 140 -8.40 6.88 11.61
CA VAL A 140 -8.25 5.46 11.92
C VAL A 140 -9.58 4.77 11.62
N THR A 141 -9.56 3.72 10.81
CA THR A 141 -10.78 2.97 10.51
C THR A 141 -10.56 1.47 10.50
N LYS A 142 -11.59 0.72 10.91
CA LYS A 142 -11.61 -0.74 10.83
C LYS A 142 -12.11 -1.15 9.45
N PHE A 143 -11.29 -1.91 8.72
CA PHE A 143 -11.68 -2.52 7.46
C PHE A 143 -11.88 -4.03 7.67
N HIS A 144 -12.88 -4.59 7.01
CA HIS A 144 -13.07 -6.04 6.97
C HIS A 144 -12.22 -6.59 5.82
N PRO A 145 -11.30 -7.53 6.07
CA PRO A 145 -10.47 -8.09 5.01
C PRO A 145 -11.35 -8.79 3.97
N TYR A 146 -11.02 -8.61 2.69
CA TYR A 146 -11.57 -9.41 1.60
C TYR A 146 -11.26 -10.89 1.85
N LYS A 147 -12.28 -11.70 2.11
CA LYS A 147 -12.12 -13.15 2.24
C LYS A 147 -12.06 -13.76 0.84
N CYS A 148 -10.89 -14.26 0.45
CA CYS A 148 -10.79 -15.11 -0.73
C CYS A 148 -11.76 -16.29 -0.57
N LYS A 149 -12.66 -16.49 -1.55
CA LYS A 149 -13.81 -17.40 -1.44
C LYS A 149 -13.38 -18.88 -1.33
N SER A 150 -12.21 -19.25 -1.87
CA SER A 150 -11.45 -20.46 -1.52
C SER A 150 -10.01 -20.40 -2.11
N ALA A 151 -9.12 -21.31 -1.70
CA ALA A 151 -7.79 -21.47 -2.32
C ALA A 151 -7.85 -22.06 -3.75
N GLU A 152 -8.97 -22.68 -4.10
CA GLU A 152 -9.22 -23.33 -5.40
C GLU A 152 -9.79 -22.33 -6.42
N ASP A 153 -10.51 -21.32 -5.94
CA ASP A 153 -11.03 -20.18 -6.73
C ASP A 153 -10.03 -19.02 -6.87
N GLY A 154 -8.88 -19.14 -6.19
CA GLY A 154 -7.80 -18.16 -6.25
C GLY A 154 -7.05 -18.21 -7.59
N PRO A 155 -6.36 -17.12 -7.97
CA PRO A 155 -5.53 -17.14 -9.16
C PRO A 155 -4.45 -18.24 -9.07
N LYS A 156 -4.21 -18.94 -10.18
CA LYS A 156 -3.17 -19.98 -10.29
C LYS A 156 -1.78 -19.35 -10.28
N LEU A 157 -1.33 -18.96 -9.10
CA LEU A 157 -0.02 -18.37 -8.89
C LEU A 157 1.12 -19.41 -9.02
N PRO A 158 2.31 -19.01 -9.51
CA PRO A 158 3.50 -19.84 -9.43
C PRO A 158 3.74 -20.34 -7.99
N GLN A 159 4.16 -21.60 -7.83
CA GLN A 159 4.40 -22.17 -6.48
C GLN A 159 5.44 -21.38 -5.67
N SER A 160 6.40 -20.75 -6.35
CA SER A 160 7.41 -19.87 -5.76
C SER A 160 6.84 -18.62 -5.09
N VAL A 161 5.70 -18.11 -5.57
CA VAL A 161 5.11 -16.87 -5.04
C VAL A 161 3.97 -17.12 -4.06
N LEU A 162 3.37 -18.32 -4.06
CA LEU A 162 2.27 -18.68 -3.16
C LEU A 162 2.56 -18.37 -1.69
N PRO A 163 3.73 -18.72 -1.12
CA PRO A 163 4.04 -18.39 0.28
C PRO A 163 4.04 -16.88 0.55
N ILE A 164 4.55 -16.07 -0.38
CA ILE A 164 4.60 -14.61 -0.22
C ILE A 164 3.21 -14.01 -0.35
N PHE A 165 2.44 -14.48 -1.32
CA PHE A 165 1.08 -14.04 -1.58
C PHE A 165 0.15 -14.31 -0.39
N LEU A 166 0.29 -15.48 0.24
CA LEU A 166 -0.47 -15.86 1.44
C LEU A 166 -0.02 -15.08 2.68
N VAL A 167 1.29 -14.84 2.85
CA VAL A 167 1.83 -14.10 4.01
C VAL A 167 1.47 -12.61 3.97
N LYS A 168 1.47 -12.00 2.78
CA LYS A 168 1.13 -10.59 2.63
C LYS A 168 -0.36 -10.31 2.49
N ASP A 169 -1.19 -11.36 2.37
CA ASP A 169 -2.64 -11.34 2.11
C ASP A 169 -3.08 -10.10 1.31
N LEU A 170 -3.30 -10.24 0.00
CA LEU A 170 -3.74 -9.10 -0.85
C LEU A 170 -4.95 -8.34 -0.28
N SER A 171 -5.74 -8.97 0.60
CA SER A 171 -6.84 -8.32 1.33
C SER A 171 -6.40 -7.30 2.39
N CYS A 172 -5.12 -7.30 2.77
CA CYS A 172 -4.51 -6.52 3.84
C CYS A 172 -3.55 -5.42 3.33
N ALA A 173 -2.99 -5.57 2.13
CA ALA A 173 -2.06 -4.60 1.54
C ALA A 173 -2.82 -3.41 0.93
N VAL A 174 -3.26 -2.47 1.77
CA VAL A 174 -3.79 -1.20 1.31
C VAL A 174 -2.67 -0.18 1.38
N GLU A 175 -2.04 0.11 0.24
CA GLU A 175 -1.03 1.17 0.11
C GLU A 175 -1.44 2.08 -1.04
N LEU A 176 -2.62 2.71 -0.92
CA LEU A 176 -3.28 3.42 -2.01
C LEU A 176 -3.14 4.92 -1.86
N ILE A 177 -2.87 5.60 -2.97
CA ILE A 177 -3.08 7.04 -3.10
C ILE A 177 -4.28 7.29 -4.00
N LEU A 178 -5.21 8.10 -3.50
CA LEU A 178 -6.46 8.46 -4.16
C LEU A 178 -6.40 9.94 -4.51
N CYS A 179 -6.50 10.29 -5.79
CA CYS A 179 -6.33 11.67 -6.26
C CYS A 179 -7.61 12.19 -6.91
N GLY A 180 -7.94 13.47 -6.67
CA GLY A 180 -9.11 14.14 -7.26
C GLY A 180 -10.34 14.12 -6.37
N ILE A 181 -10.14 14.31 -5.06
CA ILE A 181 -11.21 14.39 -4.03
C ILE A 181 -11.36 15.84 -3.58
#